data_AF-A0A7C0ZKK9-F1
#
_entry.id   AF-A0A7C0ZKK9-F1
#
_cell.length_a   1.000
_cell.length_b   1.000
_cell.length_c   1.000
_cell.angle_alpha   90.00
_cell.angle_beta   90.00
_cell.angle_gamma   90.00
#
_symmetry.space_group_name_H-M   'P 1'
#
loop_
_entity.id
_entity.type
_entity.pdbx_description
1 polymer ?
#
loop_
_entity_poly.entity_id
_entity_poly.type
_entity_poly.pdbx_seq_one_letter_code
_entity_poly.pdbx_strand_id
1 'polypeptide(L)'
;MPEPKMIMFAGGGTGGHLFPGISLAQEFNRRFPDVDIVFAGTRKGLEVRVIPPLGYRLVFIKIGGLVGKGLRQRLKVIGSLPRALIQALVLLVRYQP
;
A
#
# COMPACT_ATOMS: atom_id res chain seq x y z
N MET A 1 17.30 -7.89 17.46
CA MET A 1 17.00 -7.40 16.09
C MET A 1 17.14 -5.89 16.12
N PRO A 2 17.74 -5.25 15.10
CA PRO A 2 17.81 -3.79 15.05
C PRO A 2 16.39 -3.20 14.99
N GLU A 3 16.20 -2.01 15.58
CA GLU A 3 14.91 -1.32 15.54
C GLU A 3 14.58 -0.89 14.10
N PRO A 4 13.35 -1.16 13.61
CA PRO A 4 12.96 -0.75 12.27
C PRO A 4 12.81 0.77 12.23
N LYS A 5 13.50 1.42 11.30
CA LYS A 5 13.35 2.87 11.07
C LYS A 5 12.11 3.21 10.24
N MET A 6 11.70 2.30 9.38
CA MET A 6 10.53 2.44 8.53
C MET A 6 9.88 1.07 8.30
N ILE A 7 8.56 1.05 8.15
CA ILE A 7 7.81 -0.13 7.73
C ILE A 7 6.82 0.27 6.63
N MET A 8 6.84 -0.47 5.52
CA MET A 8 5.87 -0.30 4.44
C MET A 8 4.88 -1.47 4.40
N PHE A 9 3.59 -1.17 4.55
CA PHE A 9 2.50 -2.11 4.33
C PHE A 9 2.00 -2.03 2.89
N ALA A 10 2.28 -3.05 2.09
CA ALA A 10 1.74 -3.18 0.74
C ALA A 10 0.50 -4.07 0.76
N GLY A 11 -0.66 -3.49 0.47
CA GLY A 11 -1.94 -4.21 0.51
C GLY A 11 -3.12 -3.23 0.53
N GLY A 12 -4.25 -3.64 -0.06
CA GLY A 12 -5.41 -2.78 -0.17
C GLY A 12 -6.49 -3.34 -1.08
N GLY A 13 -7.50 -2.52 -1.38
CA GLY A 13 -8.64 -2.89 -2.21
C GLY A 13 -9.84 -3.45 -1.43
N THR A 14 -9.62 -4.21 -0.35
CA THR A 14 -10.68 -4.74 0.53
C THR A 14 -10.28 -4.69 2.01
N GLY A 15 -11.25 -4.79 2.92
CA GLY A 15 -11.00 -4.78 4.36
C GLY A 15 -10.17 -5.96 4.87
N GLY A 16 -10.29 -7.15 4.24
CA GLY A 16 -9.69 -8.39 4.73
C GLY A 16 -8.16 -8.38 4.84
N HIS A 17 -7.47 -7.59 4.02
CA HIS A 17 -6.01 -7.40 4.10
C HIS A 17 -5.63 -6.08 4.76
N LEU A 18 -6.50 -5.07 4.66
CA LEU A 18 -6.23 -3.73 5.16
C LEU A 18 -6.25 -3.68 6.70
N PHE A 19 -7.27 -4.25 7.34
CA PHE A 19 -7.40 -4.17 8.79
C PHE A 19 -6.32 -4.94 9.55
N PRO A 20 -5.93 -6.17 9.15
CA PRO A 20 -4.77 -6.82 9.75
C PRO A 20 -3.48 -6.00 9.63
N GLY A 21 -3.27 -5.36 8.48
CA GLY A 21 -2.13 -4.45 8.27
C GLY A 21 -2.17 -3.23 9.20
N ILE A 22 -3.34 -2.63 9.40
CA ILE A 22 -3.54 -1.52 10.35
C ILE A 22 -3.25 -1.97 11.79
N SER A 23 -3.73 -3.15 12.20
CA SER A 23 -3.47 -3.68 13.54
C SER A 23 -1.97 -3.90 13.78
N LEU A 24 -1.24 -4.42 12.79
CA LEU A 24 0.21 -4.54 12.87
C LEU A 24 0.90 -3.17 12.94
N ALA A 25 0.47 -2.21 12.11
CA ALA A 25 1.01 -0.85 12.13
C ALA A 25 0.85 -0.19 13.52
N GLN A 26 -0.32 -0.33 14.14
CA GLN A 26 -0.57 0.19 15.48
C GLN A 26 0.35 -0.45 16.53
N GLU A 27 0.57 -1.76 16.45
CA GLU A 27 1.46 -2.46 17.38
C GLU A 27 2.92 -2.07 17.19
N PHE A 28 3.38 -1.88 15.94
CA PHE A 28 4.72 -1.37 15.67
C PHE A 28 4.91 0.05 16.18
N ASN A 29 3.96 0.95 15.92
CA ASN A 29 4.01 2.32 16.44
C ASN A 29 4.00 2.36 17.97
N ARG A 30 3.32 1.40 18.63
CA ARG A 30 3.32 1.26 20.09
C ARG A 30 4.66 0.78 20.65
N ARG A 31 5.33 -0.14 19.97
CA ARG A 31 6.62 -0.72 20.39
C ARG A 31 7.81 0.16 20.02
N PHE A 32 7.71 0.87 18.91
CA PHE A 32 8.77 1.70 18.32
C PHE A 32 8.17 3.06 17.93
N PRO A 33 8.06 4.03 18.87
CA PRO A 33 7.42 5.31 18.61
C PRO A 33 8.05 6.13 17.46
N ASP A 34 9.32 5.86 17.15
CA ASP A 34 10.08 6.54 16.10
C ASP A 34 10.02 5.84 14.74
N VAL A 35 9.28 4.74 14.60
CA VAL A 35 9.14 4.03 13.31
C VAL A 35 8.24 4.81 12.35
N ASP A 36 8.73 5.12 11.13
CA ASP A 36 7.89 5.72 10.10
C ASP A 36 7.05 4.63 9.41
N ILE A 37 5.72 4.78 9.42
CA ILE A 37 4.80 3.79 8.82
C ILE A 37 4.17 4.36 7.55
N VAL A 38 4.34 3.61 6.46
CA VAL A 38 3.77 3.92 5.15
C VAL A 38 2.89 2.79 4.66
N PHE A 39 1.72 3.13 4.12
CA PHE A 39 0.87 2.21 3.39
C PHE A 39 1.02 2.46 1.89
N ALA A 40 1.16 1.40 1.11
CA ALA A 40 1.15 1.43 -0.34
C ALA A 40 -0.13 0.76 -0.87
N GLY A 41 -0.92 1.53 -1.62
CA GLY A 41 -2.20 1.07 -2.16
C GLY A 41 -2.58 1.71 -3.48
N THR A 42 -3.87 1.74 -3.78
CA THR A 42 -4.43 2.29 -5.02
C THR A 42 -5.34 3.47 -4.73
N ARG A 43 -5.56 4.34 -5.72
CA ARG A 43 -6.48 5.48 -5.58
C ARG A 43 -7.97 5.10 -5.52
N LYS A 44 -8.30 3.81 -5.65
CA LYS A 44 -9.69 3.32 -5.77
C LYS A 44 -10.09 2.37 -4.64
N GLY A 45 -9.17 1.96 -3.78
CA GLY A 45 -9.45 1.01 -2.72
C GLY A 45 -9.95 1.66 -1.43
N LEU A 46 -10.33 0.81 -0.47
CA LEU A 46 -10.79 1.20 0.85
C LEU A 46 -9.73 2.02 1.63
N GLU A 47 -8.45 1.75 1.36
CA GLU A 47 -7.30 2.39 1.99
C GLU A 47 -7.34 3.92 1.92
N VAL A 48 -7.86 4.50 0.83
CA VAL A 48 -7.95 5.96 0.64
C VAL A 48 -8.79 6.62 1.74
N ARG A 49 -9.82 5.91 2.22
CA ARG A 49 -10.76 6.42 3.23
C ARG A 49 -10.33 6.09 4.65
N VAL A 50 -9.61 4.98 4.84
CA VAL A 50 -9.31 4.46 6.18
C VAL A 50 -7.94 4.90 6.67
N ILE A 51 -6.92 4.96 5.80
CA ILE A 51 -5.53 5.17 6.23
C ILE A 51 -5.25 6.63 6.64
N PRO A 52 -5.59 7.68 5.85
CA PRO A 52 -5.25 9.04 6.22
C PRO A 52 -5.86 9.52 7.56
N PRO A 53 -7.13 9.19 7.90
CA PRO A 53 -7.69 9.54 9.21
C PRO A 53 -6.99 8.89 10.41
N LEU A 54 -6.29 7.78 10.21
CA LEU A 54 -5.50 7.11 11.24
C LEU A 54 -4.10 7.74 11.43
N GLY A 55 -3.78 8.79 10.68
CA GLY A 55 -2.49 9.50 10.77
C GLY A 55 -1.35 8.84 9.99
N TYR A 56 -1.61 7.74 9.28
CA TYR A 56 -0.59 7.05 8.50
C TYR A 56 -0.45 7.62 7.08
N ARG A 57 0.77 7.57 6.55
CA ARG A 57 1.06 8.02 5.19
C ARG A 57 0.57 6.99 4.16
N LEU A 58 -0.14 7.44 3.13
CA LEU A 58 -0.61 6.59 2.03
C LEU A 58 0.06 7.00 0.70
N VAL A 59 0.78 6.07 0.09
CA VAL A 59 1.36 6.19 -1.25
C VAL A 59 0.59 5.35 -2.27
N PHE A 60 0.59 5.79 -3.52
CA PHE A 60 -0.25 5.21 -4.56
C PHE A 60 0.56 4.58 -5.68
N ILE A 61 0.20 3.34 -6.02
CA ILE A 61 0.61 2.66 -7.25
C ILE A 61 -0.57 2.66 -8.20
N LYS A 62 -0.38 3.20 -9.42
CA LYS A 62 -1.43 3.19 -10.45
C LYS A 62 -1.55 1.80 -11.07
N ILE A 63 -2.49 1.01 -10.55
CA ILE A 63 -2.90 -0.27 -11.13
C ILE A 63 -4.42 -0.45 -10.99
N GLY A 64 -5.05 -1.13 -11.95
CA GLY A 64 -6.47 -1.45 -11.90
C GLY A 64 -6.72 -2.86 -11.39
N GLY A 65 -7.87 -3.08 -10.74
CA GLY A 65 -8.32 -4.42 -10.37
C GLY A 65 -8.77 -5.25 -11.57
N LEU A 66 -8.58 -6.56 -11.49
CA LEU A 66 -8.96 -7.54 -12.52
C LEU A 66 -10.33 -8.20 -12.26
N VAL A 67 -10.77 -8.23 -11.01
CA VAL A 67 -12.02 -8.88 -10.59
C VAL A 67 -13.23 -8.12 -11.13
N GLY A 68 -14.17 -8.85 -11.76
CA GLY A 68 -15.40 -8.28 -12.31
C GLY A 68 -15.20 -7.36 -13.53
N LYS A 69 -14.05 -7.44 -14.22
CA LYS A 69 -13.74 -6.59 -15.38
C LYS A 69 -13.76 -7.36 -16.70
N GLY A 70 -14.35 -6.76 -17.74
CA GLY A 70 -14.37 -7.29 -19.10
C GLY A 70 -12.99 -7.30 -19.77
N LEU A 71 -12.88 -8.04 -20.89
CA LEU A 71 -11.61 -8.32 -21.59
C LEU A 71 -10.78 -7.07 -21.92
N ARG A 72 -11.41 -6.01 -22.43
CA ARG A 72 -10.74 -4.72 -22.75
C ARG A 72 -10.05 -4.12 -21.52
N GLN A 73 -10.69 -4.19 -20.36
CA GLN A 73 -10.17 -3.61 -19.13
C GLN A 73 -9.04 -4.48 -18.55
N ARG A 74 -9.13 -5.81 -18.68
CA ARG A 74 -8.06 -6.74 -18.30
C ARG A 74 -6.79 -6.47 -19.13
N LEU A 75 -6.92 -6.30 -20.45
CA LEU A 75 -5.81 -5.93 -21.32
C LEU A 75 -5.17 -4.60 -20.93
N LYS A 76 -5.99 -3.58 -20.59
CA LYS A 76 -5.46 -2.31 -20.07
C LYS A 76 -4.68 -2.48 -18.77
N VAL A 77 -5.16 -3.32 -17.84
CA VAL A 77 -4.45 -3.59 -16.58
C VAL A 77 -3.10 -4.25 -16.86
N ILE A 78 -3.09 -5.27 -17.71
CA ILE A 78 -1.85 -5.97 -18.12
C ILE A 78 -0.86 -4.99 -18.75
N GLY A 79 -1.32 -4.14 -19.67
CA GLY A 79 -0.48 -3.10 -20.28
C GLY A 79 0.05 -2.06 -19.27
N SER A 80 -0.63 -1.88 -18.13
CA SER A 80 -0.18 -0.98 -17.06
C SER A 80 0.78 -1.62 -16.04
N LEU A 81 0.95 -2.96 -16.06
CA LEU A 81 1.80 -3.68 -15.11
C LEU A 81 3.25 -3.19 -15.10
N PRO A 82 3.94 -3.01 -16.25
CA PRO A 82 5.33 -2.53 -16.24
C PRO A 82 5.48 -1.19 -15.53
N ARG A 83 4.52 -0.28 -15.76
CA ARG A 83 4.49 1.03 -15.10
C ARG A 83 4.23 0.90 -13.60
N ALA A 84 3.38 -0.03 -13.18
CA ALA A 84 3.12 -0.28 -11.77
C ALA A 84 4.35 -0.85 -11.05
N LEU A 85 5.09 -1.75 -11.70
CA LEU A 85 6.35 -2.30 -11.20
C LEU A 85 7.41 -1.21 -11.04
N ILE A 86 7.59 -0.34 -12.05
CA ILE A 86 8.51 0.80 -11.95
C ILE A 86 8.10 1.73 -10.79
N GLN A 87 6.81 2.03 -10.63
CA GLN A 87 6.34 2.82 -9.49
C GLN A 87 6.65 2.15 -8.15
N ALA A 88 6.45 0.84 -8.03
CA ALA A 88 6.77 0.10 -6.82
C ALA A 88 8.28 0.16 -6.51
N LEU A 89 9.14 -0.04 -7.51
CA LEU A 89 10.60 0.07 -7.37
C LEU A 89 11.02 1.48 -6.93
N VAL A 90 10.45 2.52 -7.54
CA VAL A 90 10.71 3.92 -7.15
C VAL A 90 10.30 4.17 -5.69
N LEU A 91 9.17 3.61 -5.24
CA LEU A 91 8.74 3.73 -3.85
C LEU A 91 9.69 3.00 -2.90
N LEU A 92 10.13 1.78 -3.22
CA LEU A 92 11.09 1.04 -2.40
C LEU A 92 12.42 1.79 -2.28
N VAL A 93 12.94 2.34 -3.38
CA VAL A 93 14.19 3.13 -3.36
C VAL A 93 14.02 4.43 -2.57
N ARG A 94 12.86 5.08 -2.69
CA ARG A 94 12.59 6.37 -2.01
C ARG A 94 12.41 6.23 -0.51
N TYR A 95 11.74 5.17 -0.08
CA TYR A 95 11.36 4.98 1.32
C TYR A 95 12.35 4.10 2.08
N GLN A 96 13.10 3.24 1.37
CA GLN A 96 14.03 2.27 1.98
C GLN A 96 13.42 1.54 3.19
N PRO A 97 12.20 0.97 3.02
CA PRO A 97 11.48 0.31 4.10
C PRO A 97 12.09 -1.03 4.50
#